data_AF-A0A699KCB5-F1
#
_entry.id   AF-A0A699KCB5-F1
#
_cell.length_a   1.000
_cell.length_b   1.000
_cell.length_c   1.000
_cell.angle_alpha   90.00
_cell.angle_beta   90.00
_cell.angle_gamma   90.00
#
_symmetry.space_group_name_H-M   'P 1'
#
loop_
_entity.id
_entity.type
_entity.pdbx_description
1 polymer ?
#
loop_
_entity_poly.entity_id
_entity_poly.type
_entity_poly.pdbx_seq_one_letter_code
_entity_poly.pdbx_strand_id
1 'polypeptide(L)'
;MHKALRDASVEHYTQPGSIVVTQVMANEISSWNVDSIFHIGDTSYAIGFVVERDFFLYLITPVGSQVSYMTAVGNHDDSGDGFSDKDRAIEELGEKLREGVNVTEDLKQEIAKL
;
A
#
# COMPACT_ATOMS: atom_id res chain seq x y z
N MET A 1 7.14 5.03 -6.53
CA MET A 1 6.10 5.36 -7.54
C MET A 1 4.96 4.43 -7.25
N HIS A 2 3.73 4.89 -7.06
CA HIS A 2 2.71 4.03 -6.49
C HIS A 2 1.58 3.77 -7.47
N LYS A 3 0.32 3.82 -7.02
CA LYS A 3 -0.88 3.72 -7.85
C LYS A 3 -1.52 5.07 -8.10
N ALA A 4 -2.05 5.25 -9.31
CA ALA A 4 -3.07 6.24 -9.62
C ALA A 4 -3.92 5.77 -10.80
N LEU A 5 -5.20 6.14 -10.77
CA LEU A 5 -6.16 5.84 -11.82
C LEU A 5 -6.09 6.89 -12.92
N ARG A 6 -6.32 6.46 -14.16
CA ARG A 6 -6.25 7.31 -15.35
C ARG A 6 -7.54 8.07 -15.63
N ASP A 7 -8.62 7.72 -14.94
CA ASP A 7 -9.93 8.34 -15.07
C ASP A 7 -10.30 9.09 -13.76
N ALA A 8 -11.55 9.55 -13.67
CA ALA A 8 -12.04 10.30 -12.52
C ALA A 8 -12.44 9.42 -11.32
N SER A 9 -12.12 8.12 -11.34
CA SER A 9 -12.45 7.23 -10.21
C SER A 9 -11.57 7.53 -9.00
N VAL A 10 -12.09 7.18 -7.81
CA VAL A 10 -11.45 7.46 -6.52
C VAL A 10 -11.25 6.15 -5.78
N GLU A 11 -10.06 5.96 -5.25
CA GLU A 11 -9.65 4.79 -4.47
C GLU A 11 -9.21 5.22 -3.08
N HIS A 12 -9.00 4.24 -2.20
CA HIS A 12 -8.61 4.51 -0.81
C HIS A 12 -7.29 5.29 -0.75
N TYR A 13 -6.26 4.81 -1.45
CA TYR A 13 -5.00 5.53 -1.65
C TYR A 13 -4.71 5.80 -3.13
N THR A 14 -4.28 7.03 -3.44
CA THR A 14 -3.87 7.44 -4.79
C THR A 14 -2.74 8.45 -4.73
N GLN A 15 -1.79 8.33 -5.66
CA GLN A 15 -0.69 9.26 -5.85
C GLN A 15 -0.62 9.67 -7.32
N PRO A 16 -1.26 10.79 -7.69
CA PRO A 16 -1.41 11.24 -9.08
C PRO A 16 -0.09 11.33 -9.86
N GLY A 17 1.02 11.68 -9.18
CA GLY A 17 2.35 11.73 -9.78
C GLY A 17 2.84 10.39 -10.33
N SER A 18 2.27 9.26 -9.89
CA SER A 18 2.66 7.93 -10.35
C SER A 18 2.46 7.75 -11.85
N ILE A 19 1.39 8.31 -12.43
CA ILE A 19 1.12 8.24 -13.87
C ILE A 19 2.24 8.89 -14.68
N VAL A 20 2.69 10.07 -14.25
CA VAL A 20 3.74 10.83 -14.94
C VAL A 20 5.06 10.09 -14.84
N VAL A 21 5.42 9.59 -13.66
CA VAL A 21 6.65 8.81 -13.46
C VAL A 21 6.64 7.56 -14.33
N THR A 22 5.55 6.77 -14.34
CA THR A 22 5.44 5.59 -15.20
C THR A 22 5.61 5.96 -16.67
N GLN A 23 5.00 7.06 -17.13
CA GLN A 23 5.09 7.48 -18.52
C GLN A 23 6.51 7.88 -18.93
N VAL A 24 7.21 8.65 -18.07
CA VAL A 24 8.59 9.05 -18.31
C VAL A 24 9.50 7.81 -18.31
N MET A 25 9.33 6.90 -17.35
CA MET A 25 10.09 5.65 -17.29
C MET A 25 9.90 4.78 -18.53
N ALA A 26 8.66 4.67 -19.04
CA ALA A 26 8.38 3.94 -20.27
C ALA A 26 9.11 4.54 -21.48
N ASN A 27 9.18 5.88 -21.55
CA ASN A 27 9.91 6.56 -22.61
C ASN A 27 11.43 6.31 -22.51
N GLU A 28 12.01 6.36 -21.31
CA GLU A 28 13.44 6.07 -21.08
C GLU A 28 13.80 4.62 -21.44
N ILE A 29 12.96 3.65 -21.05
CA ILE A 29 13.14 2.24 -21.44
C ILE A 29 13.08 2.09 -22.96
N SER A 30 12.10 2.72 -23.62
CA SER A 30 11.98 2.67 -25.08
C SER A 30 13.17 3.29 -25.82
N SER A 31 13.91 4.16 -25.13
CA SER A 31 15.12 4.82 -25.63
C SER A 31 16.39 4.00 -25.38
N TRP A 32 16.26 2.78 -24.83
CA TRP A 32 17.37 1.88 -24.47
C TRP A 32 18.36 2.47 -23.45
N ASN A 33 17.89 3.41 -22.62
CA ASN A 33 18.70 4.03 -21.56
C ASN A 33 18.63 3.31 -20.22
N VAL A 34 17.68 2.38 -20.06
CA VAL A 34 17.35 1.73 -18.78
C VAL A 34 17.22 0.23 -18.99
N ASP A 35 18.10 -0.54 -18.34
CA ASP A 35 18.10 -2.01 -18.41
C ASP A 35 17.35 -2.66 -17.24
N SER A 36 17.12 -1.93 -16.14
CA SER A 36 16.50 -2.45 -14.93
C SER A 36 15.91 -1.34 -14.06
N ILE A 37 14.85 -1.66 -13.32
CA ILE A 37 14.20 -0.77 -12.36
C ILE A 37 14.34 -1.36 -10.95
N PHE A 38 14.69 -0.48 -10.00
CA PHE A 38 14.66 -0.76 -8.58
C PHE A 38 13.60 0.14 -7.92
N HIS A 39 12.55 -0.49 -7.38
CA HIS A 39 11.50 0.18 -6.64
C HIS A 39 11.66 -0.11 -5.15
N ILE A 40 12.14 0.88 -4.41
CA ILE A 40 12.62 0.73 -3.03
C ILE A 40 11.51 0.80 -1.99
N GLY A 41 10.53 -0.09 -2.09
CA GLY A 41 9.42 -0.21 -1.14
C GLY A 41 8.29 0.78 -1.41
N ASP A 42 7.23 0.61 -0.63
CA ASP A 42 5.94 1.29 -0.72
C ASP A 42 5.45 1.19 -2.16
N THR A 43 4.89 0.05 -2.54
CA THR A 43 4.57 -0.18 -3.96
C THR A 43 3.15 0.22 -4.32
N SER A 44 2.18 -0.25 -3.55
CA SER A 44 0.76 -0.13 -3.90
C SER A 44 -0.05 0.68 -2.89
N TYR A 45 0.41 0.79 -1.64
CA TYR A 45 -0.40 1.21 -0.49
C TYR A 45 -1.72 0.42 -0.37
N ALA A 46 -1.74 -0.84 -0.81
CA ALA A 46 -2.89 -1.74 -0.75
C ALA A 46 -3.18 -2.22 0.69
N ILE A 47 -3.31 -1.28 1.64
CA ILE A 47 -3.57 -1.52 3.04
C ILE A 47 -5.06 -1.87 3.17
N GLY A 48 -5.40 -3.16 3.13
CA GLY A 48 -6.78 -3.65 3.29
C GLY A 48 -7.53 -3.94 2.00
N PHE A 49 -7.00 -3.49 0.87
CA PHE A 49 -7.68 -3.61 -0.42
C PHE A 49 -6.79 -4.34 -1.41
N VAL A 50 -6.87 -5.68 -1.46
CA VAL A 50 -6.04 -6.51 -2.36
C VAL A 50 -6.15 -6.07 -3.82
N VAL A 51 -7.32 -5.59 -4.25
CA VAL A 51 -7.56 -5.05 -5.61
C VAL A 51 -6.63 -3.89 -5.97
N GLU A 52 -6.16 -3.12 -4.98
CA GLU A 52 -5.23 -2.02 -5.22
C GLU A 52 -3.85 -2.49 -5.68
N ARG A 53 -3.47 -3.73 -5.35
CA ARG A 53 -2.25 -4.36 -5.86
C ARG A 53 -2.36 -4.67 -7.36
N ASP A 54 -3.53 -5.08 -7.83
CA ASP A 54 -3.78 -5.35 -9.26
C ASP A 54 -3.73 -4.05 -10.08
N PHE A 55 -4.29 -2.96 -9.56
CA PHE A 55 -4.19 -1.66 -10.19
C PHE A 55 -2.76 -1.14 -10.29
N PHE A 56 -1.95 -1.37 -9.24
CA PHE A 56 -0.53 -1.06 -9.30
C PHE A 56 0.19 -1.87 -10.40
N LEU A 57 -0.04 -3.18 -10.46
CA LEU A 57 0.53 -4.05 -11.50
C LEU A 57 0.10 -3.62 -12.91
N TYR A 58 -1.16 -3.24 -13.08
CA TYR A 58 -1.66 -2.70 -14.33
C TYR A 58 -0.95 -1.39 -14.70
N LEU A 59 -0.79 -0.46 -13.76
CA LEU A 59 -0.11 0.81 -14.01
C LEU A 59 1.33 0.58 -14.47
N ILE A 60 2.09 -0.30 -13.82
CA ILE A 60 3.51 -0.53 -14.15
C ILE A 60 3.73 -1.44 -15.36
N THR A 61 2.68 -2.01 -15.94
CA THR A 61 2.80 -2.94 -17.09
C THR A 61 3.69 -2.39 -18.22
N PRO A 62 3.59 -1.12 -18.65
CA PRO A 62 4.45 -0.59 -19.72
C PRO A 62 5.95 -0.63 -19.43
N VAL A 63 6.37 -0.73 -18.16
CA VAL A 63 7.78 -0.77 -17.75
C VAL A 63 8.19 -2.15 -17.24
N GLY A 64 7.37 -2.77 -16.38
CA GLY A 64 7.66 -4.05 -15.75
C GLY A 64 7.55 -5.25 -16.70
N SER A 65 6.91 -5.09 -17.87
CA SER A 65 6.89 -6.13 -18.90
C SER A 65 8.08 -6.06 -19.86
N GLN A 66 8.91 -5.01 -19.80
CA GLN A 66 10.00 -4.78 -20.75
C GLN A 66 11.38 -5.04 -20.14
N VAL A 67 11.55 -4.68 -18.87
CA VAL A 67 12.82 -4.80 -18.15
C VAL A 67 12.61 -5.42 -16.77
N SER A 68 13.69 -5.88 -16.14
CA SER A 68 13.62 -6.38 -14.76
C SER A 68 13.11 -5.29 -13.83
N TYR A 69 12.08 -5.61 -13.05
CA TYR A 69 11.47 -4.73 -12.07
C TYR A 69 11.61 -5.34 -10.69
N MET A 70 12.58 -4.85 -9.91
CA MET A 70 12.88 -5.36 -8.58
C MET A 70 12.25 -4.47 -7.52
N THR A 71 11.65 -5.09 -6.51
CA THR A 71 11.03 -4.39 -5.39
C THR A 71 11.79 -4.67 -4.08
N ALA A 72 11.98 -3.63 -3.27
CA ALA A 72 12.23 -3.80 -1.84
C ALA A 72 10.89 -3.73 -1.08
N VAL A 73 10.90 -4.14 0.19
CA VAL A 73 9.74 -4.04 1.08
C VAL A 73 9.76 -2.68 1.76
N GLY A 74 8.68 -1.90 1.62
CA GLY A 74 8.47 -0.67 2.38
C GLY A 74 7.67 -0.90 3.66
N ASN A 75 7.56 0.14 4.50
CA ASN A 75 6.80 0.04 5.75
C ASN A 75 5.29 -0.14 5.51
N HIS A 76 4.80 0.18 4.31
CA HIS A 76 3.42 -0.05 3.90
C HIS A 76 3.21 -1.38 3.16
N ASP A 77 4.28 -2.15 2.92
CA ASP A 77 4.21 -3.49 2.33
C ASP A 77 4.36 -4.61 3.39
N ASP A 78 4.94 -4.29 4.56
CA ASP A 78 5.15 -5.21 5.71
C ASP A 78 4.09 -5.06 6.81
N SER A 79 3.06 -4.22 6.60
CA SER A 79 1.86 -4.28 7.43
C SER A 79 1.13 -5.58 7.10
N GLY A 80 1.58 -6.66 7.74
CA GLY A 80 0.92 -7.94 7.75
C GLY A 80 -0.53 -7.69 8.12
N ASP A 81 -1.41 -8.16 7.24
CA ASP A 81 -2.83 -7.87 7.19
C ASP A 81 -3.22 -6.42 6.82
N GLY A 82 -4.04 -6.33 5.78
CA GLY A 82 -4.79 -5.13 5.48
C GLY A 82 -5.99 -4.93 6.42
N PHE A 83 -6.03 -5.65 7.54
CA PHE A 83 -7.06 -5.55 8.55
C PHE A 83 -6.48 -4.71 9.66
N SER A 84 -6.56 -3.39 9.42
CA SER A 84 -6.08 -2.28 10.23
C SER A 84 -5.70 -2.61 11.68
N ASP A 85 -4.74 -1.87 12.25
CA ASP A 85 -4.46 -1.87 13.69
C ASP A 85 -5.74 -1.81 14.58
N LYS A 86 -6.88 -1.34 14.05
CA LYS A 86 -8.19 -1.42 14.69
C LYS A 86 -8.79 -2.82 14.77
N ASP A 87 -8.68 -3.67 13.75
CA ASP A 87 -9.16 -5.05 13.80
C ASP A 87 -8.31 -5.88 14.77
N ARG A 88 -6.99 -5.69 14.78
CA ARG A 88 -6.12 -6.25 15.81
C ARG A 88 -6.45 -5.71 17.20
N ALA A 89 -6.68 -4.40 17.33
CA ALA A 89 -7.12 -3.82 18.60
C ALA A 89 -8.49 -4.34 19.06
N ILE A 90 -9.43 -4.60 18.13
CA ILE A 90 -10.74 -5.18 18.43
C ILE A 90 -10.60 -6.65 18.86
N GLU A 91 -9.72 -7.42 18.23
CA GLU A 91 -9.43 -8.80 18.63
C GLU A 91 -8.74 -8.85 20.00
N GLU A 92 -7.73 -8.00 20.24
CA GLU A 92 -7.07 -7.85 21.54
C GLU A 92 -8.06 -7.42 22.64
N LEU A 93 -8.99 -6.49 22.33
CA LEU A 93 -10.04 -6.07 23.25
C LEU A 93 -11.04 -7.20 23.53
N GLY A 94 -11.38 -7.99 22.50
CA GLY A 94 -12.24 -9.16 22.60
C GLY A 94 -11.66 -10.25 23.50
N GLU A 95 -10.36 -10.50 23.41
CA GLU A 95 -9.65 -11.44 24.27
C GLU A 95 -9.54 -10.93 25.72
N LYS A 96 -9.21 -9.65 25.93
CA LYS A 96 -9.23 -9.03 27.27
C LYS A 96 -10.60 -9.12 27.96
N LEU A 97 -11.68 -8.97 27.20
CA LEU A 97 -13.06 -9.14 27.71
C LEU A 97 -13.36 -10.60 28.09
N ARG A 98 -12.85 -11.58 27.31
CA ARG A 98 -13.00 -13.02 27.60
C ARG A 98 -12.23 -13.44 28.85
N GLU A 99 -11.10 -12.80 29.13
CA GLU A 99 -10.31 -12.98 30.35
C GLU A 99 -10.90 -12.28 31.59
N GLY A 100 -12.01 -11.54 31.43
CA GLY A 100 -12.68 -10.85 32.53
C GLY A 100 -11.95 -9.60 33.02
N VAL A 101 -11.01 -9.06 32.23
CA VAL A 101 -10.31 -7.81 32.53
C VAL A 101 -11.29 -6.65 32.39
N ASN A 102 -11.35 -5.76 33.38
CA ASN A 102 -12.31 -4.66 33.40
C ASN A 102 -11.81 -3.50 32.51
N VAL A 103 -12.18 -3.56 31.23
CA VAL A 103 -11.62 -2.75 30.12
C VAL A 103 -12.01 -1.26 30.16
N THR A 104 -12.84 -0.83 31.12
CA THR A 104 -13.37 0.53 31.19
C THR A 104 -12.35 1.64 31.42
N GLU A 105 -11.19 1.35 32.03
CA GLU A 105 -10.15 2.36 32.26
C GLU A 105 -9.11 2.43 31.12
N ASP A 106 -8.77 1.29 30.53
CA ASP A 106 -7.85 1.23 29.38
C ASP A 106 -8.45 1.92 28.14
N LEU A 107 -9.74 1.69 27.85
CA LEU A 107 -10.46 2.32 26.72
C LEU A 107 -10.49 3.85 26.82
N LYS A 108 -10.57 4.42 28.02
CA LYS A 108 -10.57 5.88 28.23
C LYS A 108 -9.21 6.50 27.92
N GLN A 109 -8.13 5.82 28.26
CA GLN A 109 -6.77 6.29 27.97
C GLN A 109 -6.42 6.18 26.49
N GLU A 110 -6.98 5.20 25.78
CA GLU A 110 -6.68 4.95 24.37
C GLU A 110 -7.49 5.89 23.46
N ILE A 111 -8.77 6.15 23.78
CA ILE A 111 -9.59 7.16 23.10
C ILE A 111 -9.03 8.58 23.28
N ALA A 112 -8.39 8.88 24.43
CA ALA A 112 -7.79 10.19 24.69
C ALA A 112 -6.52 10.49 23.87
N LYS A 113 -6.00 9.51 23.13
CA LYS A 113 -4.78 9.64 22.30
C LYS A 113 -5.08 9.80 20.80
N LEU A 114 -6.34 9.68 20.38
CA LEU A 114 -6.84 9.99 19.04
C LEU A 114 -7.30 11.44 18.96
#